data_AF-A0A2K3L773-F1
#
_entry.id   AF-A0A2K3L773-F1
#
_cell.length_a   1.000
_cell.length_b   1.000
_cell.length_c   1.000
_cell.angle_alpha   90.00
_cell.angle_beta   90.00
_cell.angle_gamma   90.00
#
_symmetry.space_group_name_H-M   'P 1'
#
loop_
_entity.id
_entity.type
_entity.pdbx_description
1 polymer ?
#
loop_
_entity_poly.entity_id
_entity_poly.type
_entity_poly.pdbx_seq_one_letter_code
_entity_poly.pdbx_strand_id
1 'polypeptide(L)'
;MEETTKVIEEHKLVWKKTGCTIMSDGRTDKRRTILNFLVNSPKVEQVGEENVVQIVTDNAANYKAAGAMLMEKRKKLYWTPCAAHCIDLMLEDFEKKTTVHRETISR
;
A
#
# COMPACT_ATOMS: atom_id res chain seq x y z
N MET A 1 11.53 9.75 -23.81
CA MET A 1 10.50 8.68 -23.72
C MET A 1 11.09 7.30 -24.00
N GLU A 2 11.99 7.14 -24.99
CA GLU A 2 12.62 5.83 -25.28
C GLU A 2 13.41 5.23 -24.12
N GLU A 3 14.21 6.03 -23.40
CA GLU A 3 14.98 5.52 -22.24
C GLU A 3 14.07 5.01 -21.11
N THR A 4 12.99 5.73 -20.81
CA THR A 4 12.02 5.33 -19.78
C THR A 4 11.34 4.02 -20.15
N THR A 5 10.97 3.84 -21.42
CA THR A 5 10.38 2.57 -21.90
C THR A 5 11.35 1.41 -21.76
N LYS A 6 12.63 1.63 -22.09
CA LYS A 6 13.66 0.59 -21.98
C LYS A 6 13.85 0.11 -20.53
N VAL A 7 13.94 1.06 -19.59
CA VAL A 7 14.02 0.76 -18.15
C VAL A 7 12.81 -0.04 -17.68
N ILE A 8 11.60 0.31 -18.13
CA ILE A 8 10.37 -0.42 -17.77
C ILE A 8 10.40 -1.86 -18.29
N GLU A 9 10.85 -2.09 -19.53
CA GLU A 9 10.93 -3.45 -20.08
C GLU A 9 11.95 -4.33 -19.34
N GLU A 10 13.09 -3.77 -18.94
CA GLU A 10 14.06 -4.45 -18.08
C GLU A 10 13.44 -4.83 -16.72
N HIS A 11 12.67 -3.91 -16.10
CA HIS A 11 11.96 -4.21 -14.86
C HIS A 11 10.87 -5.27 -15.02
N LYS A 12 10.14 -5.30 -16.13
CA LYS A 12 9.13 -6.33 -16.41
C LYS A 12 9.74 -7.74 -16.45
N LEU A 13 10.96 -7.88 -16.97
CA LEU A 13 11.69 -9.14 -16.94
C LEU A 13 12.01 -9.58 -15.51
N VAL A 14 12.40 -8.63 -14.65
CA VAL A 14 12.64 -8.89 -13.23
C VAL A 14 11.36 -9.30 -12.51
N TRP A 15 10.26 -8.58 -12.73
CA TRP A 15 8.97 -8.87 -12.08
C TRP A 15 8.43 -10.25 -12.44
N LYS A 16 8.62 -10.72 -13.68
CA LYS A 16 8.26 -12.09 -14.06
C LYS A 16 9.04 -13.16 -13.29
N LYS A 17 10.26 -12.86 -12.85
CA LYS A 17 11.13 -13.79 -12.12
C LYS A 17 10.92 -13.70 -10.61
N THR A 18 10.80 -12.50 -10.05
CA THR A 18 10.80 -12.26 -8.59
C THR A 18 9.45 -11.84 -8.03
N GLY A 19 8.53 -11.42 -8.89
CA GLY A 19 7.37 -10.63 -8.51
C GLY A 19 7.73 -9.19 -8.14
N CYS A 20 6.71 -8.41 -7.81
CA CYS A 20 6.83 -7.06 -7.30
C CYS A 20 5.89 -6.79 -6.12
N THR A 21 6.25 -5.77 -5.34
CA THR A 21 5.44 -5.25 -4.24
C THR A 21 4.83 -3.93 -4.67
N ILE A 22 3.52 -3.79 -4.48
CA ILE A 22 2.82 -2.52 -4.71
C ILE A 22 2.55 -1.87 -3.36
N MET A 23 3.16 -0.69 -3.15
CA MET A 23 2.85 0.17 -2.04
C MET A 23 1.90 1.28 -2.52
N SER A 24 0.74 1.41 -1.87
CA SER A 24 -0.20 2.49 -2.14
C SER A 24 -0.47 3.24 -0.85
N ASP A 25 -0.29 4.56 -0.88
CA ASP A 25 -0.88 5.42 0.12
C ASP A 25 -2.40 5.43 -0.10
N GLY A 26 -3.15 5.26 0.98
CA GLY A 26 -4.60 5.18 0.92
C GLY A 26 -5.22 6.54 0.64
N ARG A 27 -5.11 7.08 -0.58
CA ARG A 27 -5.74 8.37 -0.90
C ARG A 27 -7.25 8.21 -0.97
N THR A 28 -7.93 8.85 -0.03
CA THR A 28 -9.36 8.76 0.27
C THR A 28 -10.23 9.31 -0.87
N ASP A 29 -10.52 8.50 -1.89
CA ASP A 29 -11.78 8.62 -2.61
C ASP A 29 -12.74 7.56 -2.07
N LYS A 30 -13.86 8.03 -1.52
CA LYS A 30 -14.80 7.31 -0.64
C LYS A 30 -15.46 6.06 -1.25
N ARG A 31 -15.02 5.61 -2.43
CA ARG A 31 -15.69 4.58 -3.26
C ARG A 31 -14.77 3.50 -3.85
N ARG A 32 -13.45 3.57 -3.69
CA ARG A 32 -12.54 2.58 -4.32
C ARG A 32 -11.76 1.80 -3.27
N THR A 33 -12.13 0.53 -3.08
CA THR A 33 -11.38 -0.42 -2.26
C THR A 33 -10.02 -0.72 -2.91
N ILE A 34 -9.05 -1.20 -2.12
CA ILE A 34 -7.78 -1.78 -2.62
C ILE A 34 -8.01 -2.77 -3.77
N LEU A 35 -9.11 -3.55 -3.69
CA LEU A 35 -9.47 -4.52 -4.72
C LEU A 35 -9.72 -3.84 -6.08
N ASN A 36 -10.45 -2.72 -6.09
CA ASN A 36 -10.68 -1.96 -7.31
C ASN A 36 -9.40 -1.31 -7.83
N PHE A 37 -8.50 -0.87 -6.93
CA PHE A 37 -7.19 -0.37 -7.35
C PHE A 37 -6.37 -1.46 -8.03
N LEU A 38 -6.38 -2.69 -7.53
CA LEU A 38 -5.59 -3.77 -8.12
C LEU A 38 -6.17 -4.34 -9.40
N VAL A 39 -7.50 -4.38 -9.49
CA VAL A 39 -8.19 -4.96 -10.64
C VAL A 39 -8.33 -3.94 -11.77
N ASN A 40 -8.45 -2.63 -11.47
CA ASN A 40 -8.81 -1.60 -12.45
C ASN A 40 -7.81 -0.42 -12.54
N SER A 41 -6.60 -0.53 -11.98
CA SER A 41 -5.58 0.52 -12.15
C SER A 41 -4.71 0.26 -13.38
N PRO A 42 -4.52 1.24 -14.27
CA PRO A 42 -3.59 1.14 -15.41
C PRO A 42 -2.16 0.78 -14.98
N LYS A 43 -1.78 1.14 -13.74
CA LYS A 43 -0.46 0.82 -13.19
C LYS A 43 -0.30 -0.68 -12.93
N VAL A 44 -1.37 -1.37 -12.53
CA VAL A 44 -1.33 -2.82 -12.29
C VAL A 44 -1.40 -3.58 -13.60
N GLU A 45 -2.16 -3.08 -14.57
CA GLU A 45 -2.16 -3.62 -15.94
C GLU A 45 -0.75 -3.57 -16.57
N GLN A 46 -0.02 -2.47 -16.37
CA GLN A 46 1.37 -2.33 -16.86
C GLN A 46 2.34 -3.32 -16.20
N VAL A 47 2.12 -3.66 -14.94
CA VAL A 47 2.93 -4.61 -14.16
C VAL A 47 2.55 -6.06 -14.48
N GLY A 48 1.29 -6.32 -14.83
CA GLY A 48 0.70 -7.65 -14.91
C GLY A 48 0.28 -8.13 -13.52
N GLU A 49 -0.98 -8.54 -13.39
CA GLU A 49 -1.56 -9.01 -12.13
C GLU A 49 -0.77 -10.19 -11.54
N GLU A 50 -0.32 -11.09 -12.40
CA GLU A 50 0.41 -12.30 -12.04
C GLU A 50 1.78 -12.02 -11.44
N ASN A 51 2.31 -10.81 -11.65
CA ASN A 51 3.61 -10.40 -11.16
C ASN A 51 3.51 -9.71 -9.80
N VAL A 52 2.31 -9.39 -9.30
CA VAL A 52 2.12 -8.75 -7.99
C VAL A 52 2.05 -9.80 -6.89
N VAL A 53 3.10 -9.87 -6.06
CA VAL A 53 3.19 -10.86 -4.97
C VAL A 53 2.84 -10.27 -3.61
N GLN A 54 3.02 -8.96 -3.43
CA GLN A 54 2.77 -8.28 -2.17
C GLN A 54 2.06 -6.95 -2.35
N ILE A 55 1.23 -6.62 -1.37
CA ILE A 55 0.63 -5.30 -1.24
C ILE A 55 0.90 -4.72 0.13
N VAL A 56 1.33 -3.46 0.13
CA VAL A 56 1.57 -2.68 1.33
C VAL A 56 0.65 -1.46 1.31
N THR A 57 -0.22 -1.34 2.30
CA THR A 57 -1.11 -0.17 2.46
C THR A 57 -1.16 0.29 3.91
N ASP A 58 -1.85 1.40 4.18
CA ASP A 58 -2.10 1.82 5.56
C ASP A 58 -2.89 0.77 6.36
N ASN A 59 -2.89 0.94 7.69
CA ASN A 59 -3.41 -0.02 8.66
C ASN A 59 -4.90 0.25 9.01
N ALA A 60 -5.60 1.14 8.30
CA ALA A 60 -6.99 1.41 8.61
C ALA A 60 -7.89 0.18 8.33
N ALA A 61 -8.99 0.09 9.07
CA ALA A 61 -9.83 -1.11 9.12
C ALA A 61 -10.36 -1.55 7.74
N ASN A 62 -10.67 -0.59 6.87
CA ASN A 62 -11.10 -0.83 5.49
C ASN A 62 -10.03 -1.54 4.65
N TYR A 63 -8.76 -1.18 4.83
CA TYR A 63 -7.66 -1.79 4.08
C TYR A 63 -7.27 -3.14 4.64
N LYS A 64 -7.35 -3.32 5.97
CA LYS A 64 -7.21 -4.64 6.59
C LYS A 64 -8.25 -5.64 6.07
N ALA A 65 -9.53 -5.22 5.99
CA ALA A 65 -10.59 -6.05 5.44
C ALA A 65 -10.37 -6.36 3.96
N ALA A 66 -10.05 -5.34 3.14
CA ALA A 66 -9.79 -5.53 1.72
C ALA A 66 -8.55 -6.41 1.46
N GLY A 67 -7.48 -6.26 2.24
CA GLY A 67 -6.28 -7.08 2.20
C GLY A 67 -6.58 -8.55 2.53
N ALA A 68 -7.39 -8.80 3.57
CA ALA A 68 -7.83 -10.16 3.92
C ALA A 68 -8.63 -10.82 2.79
N MET A 69 -9.62 -10.11 2.23
CA MET A 69 -10.42 -10.61 1.10
C MET A 69 -9.56 -10.90 -0.14
N LEU A 70 -8.53 -10.08 -0.37
CA LEU A 70 -7.64 -10.26 -1.50
C LEU A 70 -6.75 -11.49 -1.32
N MET A 71 -6.17 -11.69 -0.13
CA MET A 71 -5.38 -12.88 0.18
C MET A 71 -6.23 -14.17 0.08
N GLU A 72 -7.52 -14.08 0.41
CA GLU A 72 -8.45 -15.20 0.23
C GLU A 72 -8.63 -15.56 -1.25
N LYS A 73 -8.87 -14.55 -2.10
CA LYS A 73 -9.08 -14.71 -3.56
C LYS A 73 -7.80 -15.06 -4.32
N ARG A 74 -6.64 -14.57 -3.89
CA ARG A 74 -5.36 -14.70 -4.58
C ARG A 74 -4.31 -15.32 -3.66
N LYS A 75 -4.24 -16.64 -3.63
CA LYS A 75 -3.36 -17.41 -2.72
C LYS A 75 -1.86 -17.12 -2.88
N LYS A 76 -1.44 -16.57 -4.02
CA LYS A 76 -0.04 -16.18 -4.29
C LYS A 76 0.30 -14.77 -3.82
N LEU A 77 -0.69 -14.00 -3.39
CA LEU A 77 -0.53 -12.61 -2.98
C LEU A 77 -0.74 -12.48 -1.48
N TYR A 78 0.16 -11.75 -0.82
CA TYR A 78 0.03 -11.42 0.60
C TYR A 78 -0.08 -9.90 0.84
N TRP A 79 -0.79 -9.53 1.89
CA TRP A 79 -0.99 -8.14 2.31
C TRP A 79 -0.31 -7.88 3.65
N THR A 80 0.33 -6.72 3.78
CA THR A 80 0.97 -6.27 5.02
C THR A 80 0.71 -4.78 5.26
N PRO A 81 0.53 -4.33 6.51
CA PRO A 81 0.41 -2.92 6.80
C PRO A 81 1.74 -2.19 6.57
N CYS A 82 1.66 -0.90 6.23
CA CYS A 82 2.81 -0.04 6.03
C CYS A 82 3.54 0.25 7.35
N ALA A 83 4.82 -0.12 7.42
CA ALA A 83 5.64 0.09 8.61
C ALA A 83 5.78 1.57 8.98
N ALA A 84 5.99 2.45 7.99
CA ALA A 84 6.08 3.89 8.23
C ALA A 84 4.79 4.43 8.87
N HIS A 85 3.64 4.07 8.32
CA HIS A 85 2.35 4.48 8.87
C HIS A 85 2.11 3.91 10.28
N CYS A 86 2.53 2.67 10.55
CA CYS A 86 2.45 2.11 11.90
C CYS A 86 3.33 2.89 12.89
N ILE A 87 4.52 3.34 12.48
CA ILE A 87 5.40 4.16 13.31
C ILE A 87 4.75 5.52 13.58
N ASP A 88 4.17 6.17 12.56
CA ASP A 88 3.46 7.43 12.72
C ASP A 88 2.33 7.33 13.75
N LEU A 89 1.51 6.28 13.67
CA LEU A 89 0.43 6.04 14.64
C LEU A 89 0.95 5.81 16.06
N MET A 90 2.06 5.09 16.23
CA MET A 90 2.68 4.93 17.55
C MET A 90 3.15 6.26 18.11
N LEU A 91 3.78 7.10 17.29
CA LEU A 91 4.25 8.43 17.67
C LEU A 91 3.09 9.36 18.06
N GLU A 92 2.00 9.37 17.30
CA GLU A 92 0.78 10.12 17.64
C GLU A 92 0.20 9.70 19.00
N ASP A 93 0.23 8.40 19.31
CA ASP A 93 -0.26 7.88 20.59
C ASP A 93 0.65 8.25 21.77
N PHE A 94 1.96 8.38 21.55
CA PHE A 94 2.87 8.94 22.55
C PHE A 94 2.63 10.42 22.77
N GLU A 95 2.45 11.19 21.70
CA GLU A 95 2.16 12.62 21.76
C GLU A 95 0.91 12.92 22.61
N LYS A 96 -0.18 12.17 22.40
CA LYS A 96 -1.43 12.27 23.17
C LYS A 96 -1.25 11.98 24.67
N LYS A 97 -0.23 11.22 25.06
CA LYS A 97 0.06 10.84 26.46
C LYS A 97 0.98 11.84 27.17
N THR A 98 1.65 12.72 26.45
CA THR A 98 2.50 13.76 27.05
C THR A 98 1.64 14.91 27.58
N THR A 99 1.71 15.16 28.89
CA THR A 99 1.02 16.27 29.60
C THR A 99 1.41 17.65 29.05
N VAL A 100 2.61 17.75 28.46
CA VAL A 100 3.17 18.97 27.85
C VAL A 100 2.34 19.46 26.65
N HIS A 101 1.68 18.56 25.90
CA HIS A 101 0.87 18.97 24.74
C HIS A 101 -0.39 19.74 25.18
N ARG A 102 -0.95 19.42 26.36
CA ARG A 102 -2.09 20.14 26.94
C ARG A 102 -1.69 21.53 27.44
N GLU A 103 -0.50 21.67 28.01
CA GLU A 103 -0.02 22.95 28.58
C GLU A 103 0.55 23.91 27.52
N THR A 104 1.06 23.40 26.39
CA THR A 104 1.68 24.23 25.35
C THR A 104 0.66 24.79 24.35
N ILE A 105 -0.46 24.08 24.08
CA ILE A 105 -1.51 24.54 23.17
C ILE A 105 -2.56 25.42 23.89
N SER A 106 -2.68 25.33 25.22
CA SER A 106 -3.62 26.18 25.99
C SER A 106 -3.06 27.55 26.39
N ARG A 107 -1.96 28.01 25.77
CA ARG A 107 -1.38 29.35 25.96
C ARG A 107 -1.51 30.19 24.71
#